data_AF-A0A7Y0G0Y7-F1
#
_entry.id   AF-A0A7Y0G0Y7-F1
#
_cell.length_a   1.000
_cell.length_b   1.000
_cell.length_c   1.000
_cell.angle_alpha   90.00
_cell.angle_beta   90.00
_cell.angle_gamma   90.00
#
_symmetry.space_group_name_H-M   'P 1'
#
loop_
_entity.id
_entity.type
_entity.pdbx_description
1 polymer ?
#
loop_
_entity_poly.entity_id
_entity_poly.type
_entity_poly.pdbx_seq_one_letter_code
_entity_poly.pdbx_strand_id
1 'polypeptide(L)' 'MASSPARVTAQDAAYWAGRSVGTIWRWASEGRITVYGQGKNARYDVMEIEPARRDPDTRELIEPAPAPPVTGRRRILDAA' A
#
# COMPACT_ATOMS: atom_id res chain seq x y z
N MET A 1 7.64 -0.88 -19.38
CA MET A 1 6.16 -0.86 -19.44
C MET A 1 5.66 -0.21 -18.17
N ALA A 2 4.88 0.87 -18.25
CA ALA A 2 4.23 1.41 -17.06
C ALA A 2 3.12 0.42 -16.66
N SER A 3 3.29 -0.29 -15.55
CA SER A 3 2.22 -1.12 -15.02
C SER A 3 1.07 -0.20 -14.61
N SER A 4 -0.14 -0.50 -15.04
CA SER A 4 -1.33 0.18 -14.52
C SER A 4 -1.35 0.05 -13.00
N PRO A 5 -1.66 1.13 -12.25
CA PRO A 5 -1.68 1.11 -10.79
C PRO A 5 -2.71 0.09 -10.29
N ALA A 6 -2.31 -0.73 -9.32
CA ALA A 6 -3.21 -1.70 -8.69
C ALA A 6 -3.76 -1.10 -7.39
N ARG A 7 -4.93 -0.47 -7.51
CA ARG A 7 -5.56 0.31 -6.43
C ARG A 7 -6.33 -0.61 -5.48
N VAL A 8 -5.88 -0.70 -4.24
CA VAL A 8 -6.50 -1.58 -3.22
C VAL A 8 -6.91 -0.81 -1.96
N THR A 9 -7.69 -1.44 -1.07
CA THR A 9 -8.02 -0.82 0.22
C THR A 9 -6.80 -0.77 1.16
N ALA A 10 -6.88 0.00 2.24
CA ALA A 10 -5.81 0.02 3.24
C ALA A 10 -5.62 -1.35 3.92
N GLN A 11 -6.69 -2.14 4.04
CA GLN A 11 -6.65 -3.46 4.64
C GLN A 11 -5.97 -4.48 3.74
N ASP A 12 -6.25 -4.42 2.43
CA ASP A 12 -5.59 -5.27 1.44
C ASP A 12 -4.11 -4.91 1.31
N ALA A 13 -3.77 -3.62 1.28
CA ALA A 13 -2.39 -3.16 1.28
C ALA A 13 -1.64 -3.61 2.55
N ALA A 14 -2.30 -3.56 3.71
CA ALA A 14 -1.75 -4.05 4.98
C ALA A 14 -1.49 -5.55 4.94
N TYR A 15 -2.43 -6.35 4.41
CA TYR A 15 -2.25 -7.78 4.23
C TYR A 15 -1.10 -8.10 3.28
N TRP A 16 -1.05 -7.43 2.13
CA TRP A 16 0.02 -7.54 1.14
C TRP A 16 1.39 -7.24 1.74
N ALA A 17 1.50 -6.12 2.46
CA ALA A 17 2.74 -5.68 3.08
C ALA A 17 3.11 -6.46 4.36
N GLY A 18 2.19 -7.28 4.91
CA GLY A 18 2.38 -7.88 6.22
C GLY A 18 2.52 -6.85 7.35
N ARG A 19 1.90 -5.67 7.20
CA ARG A 19 1.99 -4.54 8.15
C ARG A 19 0.60 -4.17 8.66
N SER A 20 0.53 -3.30 9.66
CA SER A 20 -0.74 -2.74 10.13
C SER A 20 -1.30 -1.70 9.16
N VAL A 21 -2.63 -1.51 9.17
CA VAL A 21 -3.30 -0.44 8.41
C VAL A 21 -2.73 0.95 8.75
N GLY A 22 -2.43 1.20 10.03
CA GLY A 22 -1.79 2.44 10.47
C GLY A 22 -0.41 2.67 9.83
N THR A 23 0.33 1.60 9.54
CA THR A 23 1.61 1.70 8.81
C THR A 23 1.38 2.14 7.36
N ILE A 24 0.34 1.65 6.70
CA ILE A 24 -0.02 2.07 5.34
C ILE A 24 -0.41 3.55 5.31
N TRP A 25 -1.21 4.01 6.28
CA TRP A 25 -1.54 5.44 6.41
C TRP A 25 -0.33 6.31 6.67
N ARG A 26 0.60 5.83 7.51
CA ARG A 26 1.87 6.51 7.75
C ARG A 26 2.68 6.61 6.47
N TRP A 27 2.86 5.51 5.73
CA TRP A 27 3.58 5.51 4.45
C TRP A 27 2.97 6.47 3.44
N ALA A 28 1.65 6.49 3.31
CA ALA A 28 0.96 7.45 2.46
C ALA A 28 1.17 8.91 2.91
N SER A 29 1.17 9.17 4.23
CA SER A 29 1.35 10.52 4.78
C SER A 29 2.78 11.03 4.59
N GLU A 30 3.75 10.13 4.69
CA GLU A 30 5.16 10.39 4.43
C GLU A 30 5.49 10.47 2.92
N GLY A 31 4.54 10.12 2.04
CA GLY A 31 4.75 10.13 0.59
C GLY A 31 5.65 9.01 0.09
N ARG A 32 5.57 7.85 0.75
CA ARG A 32 6.18 6.59 0.29
C ARG A 32 5.32 5.85 -0.72
N ILE A 33 4.00 6.06 -0.65
CA ILE A 33 3.03 5.43 -1.54
C ILE A 33 1.96 6.44 -1.98
N THR A 34 1.43 6.22 -3.17
CA THR A 34 0.42 7.01 -3.84
C THR A 34 -0.97 6.64 -3.31
N VAL A 35 -1.79 7.66 -3.06
CA VAL A 35 -3.19 7.50 -2.64
C VAL A 35 -4.13 8.05 -3.70
N TYR A 36 -5.16 7.28 -4.05
CA TYR A 36 -6.26 7.69 -4.92
C TYR A 36 -7.51 7.94 -4.09
N GLY A 37 -8.19 9.07 -4.29
CA GLY A 37 -9.39 9.47 -3.58
C GLY A 37 -9.17 9.95 -2.14
N GLN A 38 -10.27 10.03 -1.37
CA GLN A 38 -10.29 10.54 0.01
C GLN A 38 -11.31 9.79 0.89
N GLY A 39 -11.15 9.95 2.21
CA GLY A 39 -12.04 9.36 3.21
C GLY A 39 -12.16 7.84 3.06
N LYS A 40 -13.41 7.34 3.11
CA LYS A 40 -13.73 5.91 2.98
C LYS A 40 -13.43 5.33 1.60
N ASN A 41 -13.35 6.18 0.57
CA ASN A 41 -13.10 5.78 -0.82
C ASN A 41 -11.61 5.78 -1.17
N ALA A 42 -10.72 6.10 -0.22
CA ALA A 42 -9.29 6.09 -0.49
C ALA A 42 -8.78 4.69 -0.89
N ARG A 43 -7.93 4.64 -1.91
CA ARG A 43 -7.24 3.45 -2.41
C ARG A 43 -5.74 3.72 -2.53
N TYR A 44 -4.93 2.66 -2.40
CA TYR A 44 -3.47 2.74 -2.36
C TYR A 44 -2.91 1.92 -3.50
N ASP A 45 -1.84 2.39 -4.15
CA ASP A 45 -1.16 1.59 -5.17
C ASP A 45 -0.29 0.53 -4.51
N VAL A 46 -0.70 -0.74 -4.62
CA VAL A 46 0.05 -1.85 -4.04
C VAL A 46 1.30 -2.20 -4.85
N MET A 47 1.39 -1.75 -6.10
CA MET A 47 2.57 -1.98 -6.95
C MET A 47 3.81 -1.22 -6.46
N GLU A 48 3.62 -0.21 -5.61
CA GLU A 48 4.69 0.56 -4.97
C GLU A 48 5.19 -0.10 -3.66
N ILE A 49 4.62 -1.24 -3.29
CA ILE A 49 4.91 -1.96 -2.05
C ILE A 49 5.40 -3.36 -2.40
N GLU A 50 6.57 -3.73 -1.88
CA GLU A 50 7.04 -5.11 -1.97
C GLU A 50 6.10 -6.05 -1.20
N PRO A 51 5.82 -7.27 -1.69
CA PRO A 51 5.01 -8.24 -0.95
C PRO A 51 5.73 -8.68 0.33
N ALA A 52 4.97 -8.88 1.40
CA ALA A 52 5.46 -9.64 2.55
C ALA A 52 5.73 -11.10 2.17
N ARG A 53 6.71 -11.68 2.85
CA ARG A 53 6.96 -13.11 2.78
C ARG A 53 6.00 -13.83 3.74
N ARG A 54 5.25 -14.78 3.21
CA ARG A 54 4.32 -15.62 3.95
C ARG A 54 4.62 -17.09 3.71
N ASP A 55 4.25 -17.90 4.67
CA ASP A 55 4.25 -19.35 4.50
C ASP A 55 3.27 -19.73 3.37
N PRO A 56 3.67 -20.57 2.41
CA PRO A 56 2.82 -20.91 1.27
C PRO A 56 1.60 -21.75 1.66
N ASP A 57 1.71 -22.56 2.71
CA ASP A 57 0.69 -23.52 3.14
C ASP A 57 -0.24 -22.92 4.19
N THR A 58 0.29 -22.16 5.15
CA THR A 58 -0.50 -21.58 6.26
C THR A 58 -0.87 -20.11 6.04
N ARG A 59 -0.21 -19.41 5.11
CA ARG A 59 -0.30 -17.95 4.89
C ARG A 59 0.13 -17.10 6.09
N GLU A 60 0.73 -17.72 7.10
CA GLU A 60 1.31 -17.01 8.24
C GLU A 60 2.41 -16.07 7.80
N LEU A 61 2.52 -14.93 8.47
CA LEU A 61 3.52 -13.91 8.16
C LEU A 61 4.90 -14.38 8.63
N ILE A 62 5.83 -14.52 7.69
CA ILE A 62 7.24 -14.83 7.98
C ILE A 62 8.03 -13.54 8.09
N GLU A 63 7.90 -12.66 7.09
CA GLU A 63 8.64 -11.40 7.04
C GLU A 63 7.77 -10.30 6.44
N PRO A 64 7.60 -9.16 7.15
CA PRO A 64 6.84 -8.04 6.62
C PRO A 64 7.67 -7.27 5.59
N ALA A 65 6.99 -6.63 4.65
CA ALA A 65 7.63 -5.79 3.65
C ALA A 65 8.46 -4.66 4.29
N PRO A 66 9.60 -4.28 3.69
CA PRO A 66 10.34 -3.10 4.09
C PRO A 66 9.49 -1.84 3.87
N ALA A 67 9.88 -0.73 4.50
CA ALA A 67 9.26 0.54 4.20
C ALA A 67 9.64 0.96 2.76
N PRO A 68 8.67 1.32 1.89
CA PRO A 68 9.01 1.85 0.58
C PRO A 68 9.83 3.15 0.69
N PRO A 69 10.64 3.49 -0.31
CA PRO A 69 11.38 4.74 -0.32
C PRO A 69 10.42 5.94 -0.31
N VAL A 70 10.87 7.07 0.27
CA VAL A 70 10.10 8.31 0.19
C VAL A 70 10.28 8.91 -1.20
N THR A 71 9.20 8.98 -1.98
CA THR A 71 9.20 9.52 -3.35
C THR A 71 8.50 10.88 -3.47
N GLY A 72 7.97 11.38 -2.35
CA GLY A 72 7.17 12.59 -2.27
C GLY A 72 5.68 12.29 -2.19
N ARG A 73 4.94 13.13 -1.47
CA ARG A 73 3.52 12.91 -1.18
C ARG A 73 2.68 13.06 -2.44
N ARG A 74 2.08 11.95 -2.90
CA ARG A 74 1.19 11.91 -4.06
C ARG A 74 -0.21 11.48 -3.65
N ARG A 75 -1.16 12.40 -3.75
CA ARG A 75 -2.60 12.10 -3.63
C ARG A 75 -3.29 12.55 -4.91
N ILE A 76 -3.96 11.62 -5.56
CA ILE A 76 -4.73 11.84 -6.77
C ILE A 76 -6.20 11.84 -6.37
N LEU A 77 -6.88 12.95 -6.62
CA LEU A 77 -8.32 13.06 -6.42
C LEU A 77 -8.98 12.67 -7.73
N ASP A 78 -9.74 11.59 -7.73
CA ASP A 78 -10.63 11.33 -8.87
C ASP A 78 -11.69 12.44 -8.86
N ALA A 79 -11.96 13.05 -10.02
CA ALA A 79 -12.98 14.10 -10.14
C ALA A 79 -14.35 13.50 -9.74
N ALA A 80 -15.08 14.24 -8.90
CA ALA A 80 -16.40 13.85 -8.39
C ALA A 80 -17.45 13.72 -9.50
#